data_AF-A0A820S0Q4-F1
#
_entry.id   AF-A0A820S0Q4-F1
#
_cell.length_a   1.000
_cell.length_b   1.000
_cell.length_c   1.000
_cell.angle_alpha   90.00
_cell.angle_beta   90.00
_cell.angle_gamma   90.00
#
_symmetry.space_group_name_H-M   'P 1'
#
loop_
_entity.id
_entity.type
_entity.pdbx_description
1 polymer ?
#
loop_
_entity_poly.entity_id
_entity_poly.type
_entity_poly.pdbx_seq_one_letter_code
_entity_poly.pdbx_strand_id
1 'polypeptide(L)'
;TFFSALEAFHKRCEKYHIKPAEVCFSWLLNHSLLKEGDAIILGASSIEQLMESIHDSRGIPLNADMIQALEDLWKVVQNEAPSYYI
;
A
#
# COMPACT_ATOMS: atom_id res chain seq x y z
N THR A 1 5.25 16.42 -6.46
CA THR A 1 6.45 15.57 -6.39
C THR A 1 6.11 14.33 -5.59
N PHE A 2 6.89 13.25 -5.74
CA PHE A 2 6.70 11.99 -5.00
C PHE A 2 6.42 12.19 -3.50
N PHE A 3 7.30 12.92 -2.80
CA PHE A 3 7.17 13.12 -1.34
C PHE A 3 5.90 13.87 -0.93
N SER A 4 5.46 14.87 -1.69
CA SER A 4 4.22 15.59 -1.38
C SER A 4 2.98 14.71 -1.55
N ALA A 5 2.97 13.81 -2.54
CA ALA A 5 1.88 12.86 -2.72
C ALA A 5 1.86 11.82 -1.60
N LEU A 6 3.03 11.34 -1.17
CA LEU A 6 3.17 10.44 -0.04
C LEU A 6 2.69 11.10 1.27
N GLU A 7 3.04 12.36 1.51
CA GLU A 7 2.57 13.11 2.68
C GLU A 7 1.05 13.28 2.68
N ALA A 8 0.44 13.57 1.52
CA ALA A 8 -1.00 13.66 1.39
C ALA A 8 -1.71 12.31 1.67
N PHE A 9 -1.13 11.20 1.18
CA PHE A 9 -1.60 9.86 1.49
C PHE A 9 -1.51 9.55 2.99
N HIS A 10 -0.39 9.88 3.63
CA HIS A 10 -0.19 9.68 5.07
C HIS A 10 -1.24 10.43 5.90
N LYS A 11 -1.50 11.71 5.58
CA LYS A 11 -2.53 12.52 6.28
C LYS A 11 -3.93 11.90 6.17
N ARG A 12 -4.25 11.26 5.05
CA ARG A 12 -5.52 10.54 4.89
C ARG A 12 -5.56 9.28 5.76
N CYS A 13 -4.47 8.52 5.83
CA CYS A 13 -4.37 7.36 6.70
C CYS A 13 -4.52 7.76 8.20
N GLU A 14 -3.86 8.84 8.62
CA GLU A 14 -3.94 9.38 9.98
C GLU A 14 -5.36 9.74 10.41
N LYS A 15 -6.17 10.31 9.51
CA LYS A 15 -7.58 10.66 9.77
C LYS A 15 -8.42 9.46 10.22
N TYR A 16 -8.08 8.26 9.75
CA TYR A 16 -8.79 7.03 10.10
C TYR A 16 -8.02 6.17 11.11
N HIS A 17 -6.86 6.64 11.60
CA HIS A 17 -5.96 5.90 12.48
C HIS A 17 -5.50 4.55 11.90
N ILE A 18 -5.31 4.48 10.59
CA ILE A 18 -4.85 3.29 9.88
C ILE A 18 -3.39 3.49 9.47
N LYS A 19 -2.58 2.42 9.56
CA LYS A 19 -1.20 2.46 9.08
C LYS A 19 -1.15 2.46 7.54
N PRO A 20 -0.26 3.25 6.91
CA PRO A 20 -0.07 3.22 5.45
C PRO A 20 0.20 1.81 4.88
N ALA A 21 1.03 1.01 5.58
CA ALA A 21 1.37 -0.35 5.15
C ALA A 21 0.15 -1.27 5.10
N GLU A 22 -0.71 -1.22 6.11
CA GLU A 22 -1.95 -1.98 6.18
C GLU A 22 -2.92 -1.58 5.05
N VAL A 23 -2.99 -0.28 4.71
CA VAL A 23 -3.76 0.19 3.54
C VAL A 23 -3.21 -0.38 2.23
N CYS A 24 -1.89 -0.30 2.03
CA CYS A 24 -1.24 -0.84 0.83
C CYS A 24 -1.46 -2.35 0.68
N PHE A 25 -1.26 -3.14 1.75
CA PHE A 25 -1.50 -4.57 1.71
C PHE A 25 -2.97 -4.90 1.44
N SER A 26 -3.90 -4.19 2.09
CA SER A 26 -5.33 -4.37 1.87
C SER A 26 -5.73 -4.11 0.42
N TRP A 27 -5.11 -3.12 -0.22
CA TRP A 27 -5.30 -2.85 -1.64
C TRP A 27 -4.73 -3.96 -2.52
N LEU A 28 -3.52 -4.43 -2.24
CA LEU A 28 -2.91 -5.55 -2.97
C LEU A 28 -3.77 -6.82 -2.89
N LEU A 29 -4.35 -7.12 -1.72
CA LEU A 29 -5.13 -8.34 -1.50
C LEU A 29 -6.51 -8.31 -2.16
N ASN A 30 -7.17 -7.15 -2.23
CA ASN A 30 -8.60 -7.07 -2.58
C ASN A 30 -8.90 -6.22 -3.82
N HIS A 31 -7.97 -5.38 -4.26
CA HIS A 31 -8.19 -4.38 -5.31
C HIS A 31 -7.16 -4.42 -6.44
N SER A 32 -6.14 -5.27 -6.32
CA SER A 32 -5.15 -5.48 -7.38
C SER A 32 -5.64 -6.46 -8.45
N LEU A 33 -4.74 -6.79 -9.38
CA LEU A 33 -4.97 -7.80 -10.41
C LEU A 33 -4.56 -9.22 -9.98
N LEU A 34 -4.10 -9.41 -8.74
CA LEU A 34 -3.72 -10.73 -8.21
C LEU A 34 -4.93 -11.68 -8.21
N LYS A 35 -4.67 -12.96 -8.50
CA LYS A 35 -5.66 -14.02 -8.57
C LYS A 35 -5.29 -15.19 -7.66
N GLU A 36 -6.19 -16.16 -7.57
CA GLU A 36 -5.92 -17.41 -6.89
C GLU A 36 -4.65 -18.09 -7.47
N GLY A 37 -3.72 -18.43 -6.59
CA GLY A 37 -2.39 -18.95 -6.96
C GLY A 37 -1.28 -17.90 -6.95
N ASP A 38 -1.60 -16.61 -7.01
CA ASP A 38 -0.62 -15.53 -6.86
C ASP A 38 -0.33 -15.24 -5.38
N ALA A 39 0.83 -14.63 -5.10
CA ALA A 39 1.25 -14.31 -3.74
C ALA A 39 2.02 -12.99 -3.66
N ILE A 40 1.96 -12.36 -2.49
CA ILE A 40 2.74 -11.16 -2.15
C ILE A 40 4.01 -11.62 -1.42
N ILE A 41 5.17 -11.15 -1.89
CA ILE A 41 6.44 -11.36 -1.20
C ILE A 41 6.62 -10.26 -0.15
N LEU A 42 6.72 -10.64 1.12
CA LEU A 42 6.99 -9.71 2.21
C LEU A 42 8.50 -9.50 2.37
N GLY A 43 8.94 -8.24 2.24
CA GLY A 43 10.31 -7.83 2.51
C GLY A 43 10.45 -7.22 3.89
N ALA A 44 11.47 -7.62 4.65
CA ALA A 44 11.80 -7.04 5.94
C ALA A 44 13.32 -7.08 6.17
N SER A 45 13.84 -6.15 6.97
CA SER A 45 15.26 -6.09 7.33
C SER A 45 15.54 -6.50 8.78
N SER A 46 14.49 -6.72 9.58
CA SER A 46 14.56 -7.28 10.93
C SER A 46 13.37 -8.20 11.21
N ILE A 47 13.46 -8.97 12.29
CA ILE A 47 12.36 -9.86 12.73
C ILE A 47 11.14 -9.03 13.15
N GLU A 48 11.36 -7.92 13.84
CA GLU A 48 10.29 -7.03 14.29
C GLU A 48 9.51 -6.48 13.09
N GLN A 49 10.21 -5.98 12.06
CA GLN A 49 9.58 -5.52 10.81
C GLN A 49 8.83 -6.63 10.08
N LEU A 50 9.36 -7.86 10.09
CA LEU A 50 8.69 -9.01 9.47
C LEU A 50 7.38 -9.32 10.20
N MET A 51 7.39 -9.32 11.53
CA MET A 51 6.20 -9.57 12.34
C MET A 51 5.13 -8.50 12.13
N GLU A 52 5.53 -7.23 12.05
CA GLU A 52 4.62 -6.13 11.69
C GLU A 52 4.06 -6.29 10.28
N SER A 53 4.91 -6.61 9.30
CA SER A 53 4.48 -6.83 7.91
C SER A 53 3.49 -7.99 7.81
N ILE A 54 3.72 -9.10 8.54
CA ILE A 54 2.78 -10.23 8.62
C ILE A 54 1.46 -9.78 9.22
N HIS A 55 1.48 -8.97 10.28
CA HIS A 55 0.27 -8.45 10.90
C HIS A 55 -0.53 -7.57 9.94
N ASP A 56 0.11 -6.55 9.37
CA ASP A 56 -0.50 -5.59 8.45
C ASP A 56 -0.96 -6.27 7.14
N SER A 57 -0.26 -7.33 6.69
CA SER A 57 -0.61 -8.11 5.49
C SER A 57 -1.86 -8.98 5.64
N ARG A 58 -2.48 -9.05 6.82
CA ARG A 58 -3.81 -9.68 6.95
C ARG A 58 -4.91 -8.84 6.31
N GLY A 59 -4.63 -7.54 6.13
CA GLY A 59 -5.52 -6.59 5.50
C GLY A 59 -6.74 -6.24 6.34
N ILE A 60 -7.36 -5.14 5.94
CA ILE A 60 -8.61 -4.61 6.48
C ILE A 60 -9.55 -4.25 5.33
N PRO A 61 -10.86 -4.15 5.57
CA PRO A 61 -11.76 -3.56 4.59
C PRO A 61 -11.40 -2.08 4.35
N LEU A 62 -11.10 -1.72 3.10
CA LEU A 62 -10.85 -0.34 2.73
C LEU A 62 -12.15 0.39 2.43
N ASN A 63 -12.29 1.58 3.01
CA ASN A 63 -13.36 2.50 2.62
C ASN A 63 -13.01 3.23 1.31
N ALA A 64 -14.01 3.88 0.71
CA ALA A 64 -13.83 4.59 -0.56
C ALA A 64 -12.76 5.70 -0.50
N ASP A 65 -12.56 6.32 0.67
CA ASP A 65 -11.54 7.35 0.85
C ASP A 65 -10.13 6.76 0.75
N MET A 66 -9.87 5.60 1.37
CA MET A 66 -8.57 4.93 1.30
C MET A 66 -8.24 4.42 -0.10
N ILE A 67 -9.23 3.86 -0.81
CA ILE A 67 -9.05 3.46 -2.20
C ILE A 67 -8.69 4.68 -3.05
N GLN A 68 -9.46 5.77 -2.93
CA GLN A 68 -9.19 6.99 -3.67
C GLN A 68 -7.82 7.60 -3.31
N ALA A 69 -7.36 7.47 -2.06
CA ALA A 69 -6.06 7.93 -1.62
C ALA A 69 -4.90 7.25 -2.36
N LEU A 70 -5.00 5.93 -2.56
CA LEU A 70 -4.01 5.18 -3.34
C LEU A 70 -4.08 5.50 -4.83
N GLU A 71 -5.28 5.66 -5.39
CA GLU A 71 -5.46 6.07 -6.79
C GLU A 71 -4.85 7.45 -7.07
N ASP A 72 -5.05 8.41 -6.17
CA ASP A 72 -4.50 9.75 -6.29
C ASP A 72 -2.97 9.73 -6.13
N LEU A 73 -2.45 8.92 -5.20
CA LEU A 73 -1.01 8.69 -5.05
C LEU A 73 -0.42 8.12 -6.35
N TRP A 74 -1.01 7.05 -6.89
CA TRP A 74 -0.55 6.37 -8.10
C TRP A 74 -0.48 7.32 -9.29
N LYS A 75 -1.52 8.17 -9.49
CA LYS A 75 -1.55 9.15 -10.57
C LYS A 75 -0.32 10.07 -10.59
N VAL A 76 0.21 10.41 -9.41
CA VAL A 76 1.39 11.28 -9.27
C VAL A 76 2.67 10.49 -9.49
N VAL A 77 2.79 9.30 -8.92
CA VAL A 77 4.08 8.57 -8.88
C VAL A 77 4.32 7.64 -10.08
N GLN A 78 3.29 7.30 -10.86
CA GLN A 78 3.40 6.33 -11.96
C GLN A 78 4.47 6.68 -13.00
N ASN A 79 4.68 7.97 -13.27
CA ASN A 79 5.67 8.43 -14.26
C ASN A 79 7.11 8.31 -13.76
N GLU A 80 7.30 8.20 -12.45
CA GLU A 80 8.61 8.04 -11.79
C GLU A 80 8.88 6.56 -11.43
N ALA A 81 7.91 5.67 -11.64
CA ALA A 81 8.05 4.25 -11.34
C ALA A 81 9.04 3.59 -12.32
N PRO A 82 10.03 2.81 -11.83
CA PRO A 82 10.97 2.11 -12.70
C PRO A 82 10.24 1.05 -13.53
N SER A 83 10.78 0.75 -14.72
CA SER A 83 10.30 -0.36 -15.54
C SER A 83 10.41 -1.68 -14.77
N TYR A 84 9.38 -2.52 -14.86
CA TYR A 84 9.37 -3.85 -14.24
C TYR A 84 10.17 -4.89 -15.04
N TYR A 85 10.58 -4.54 -16.26
CA TYR A 85 11.40 -5.35 -17.15
C TYR A 85 12.62 -4.55 -17.62
N ILE A 86 13.67 -5.27 -18.03
CA ILE A 86 14.88 -4.72 -18.64
C ILE A 86 14.77 -4.83 -20.15
#